data_AF-A0A2M7GX77-F1
#
_entry.id   AF-A0A2M7GX77-F1
#
_cell.length_a   1.000
_cell.length_b   1.000
_cell.length_c   1.000
_cell.angle_alpha   90.00
_cell.angle_beta   90.00
_cell.angle_gamma   90.00
#
_symmetry.space_group_name_H-M   'P 1'
#
loop_
_entity.id
_entity.type
_entity.pdbx_description
1 polymer ?
#
loop_
_entity_poly.entity_id
_entity_poly.type
_entity_poly.pdbx_seq_one_letter_code
_entity_poly.pdbx_strand_id
1 'polypeptide(L)'
;MDKKGIAIIMVIGILSLLLVMGVSFLLLMRLQEKEAANFLFSVKAKNTAKSGIEEAIIRLKADKNGYDAQTETWHSDFAGDEIDLDGDGKNDSRWFNLFKKGNLTGRYSVLVKDEEGKLNINEAGNLSKGFYTKEQGTNEGWKPNEIKLTALPGIDKELSRAIVEHKYGKDKKPGKKGFDDNKNNSQLSKDGIDNDGDWV
;
A
#
# COMPACT_ATOMS: atom_id res chain seq x y z
N MET A 1 -26.24 -52.75 45.39
CA MET A 1 -25.90 -52.64 43.94
C MET A 1 -25.11 -53.86 43.54
N ASP A 2 -25.51 -54.49 42.45
CA ASP A 2 -24.87 -55.70 41.94
C ASP A 2 -23.51 -55.33 41.29
N LYS A 3 -22.43 -56.03 41.64
CA LYS A 3 -21.05 -55.68 41.20
C LYS A 3 -20.93 -55.59 39.66
N LYS A 4 -21.76 -56.34 38.95
CA LYS A 4 -21.86 -56.32 37.48
C LYS A 4 -22.42 -55.01 36.93
N GLY A 5 -23.38 -54.38 37.61
CA GLY A 5 -23.94 -53.09 37.18
C GLY A 5 -22.94 -51.93 37.31
N ILE A 6 -22.15 -51.93 38.39
CA ILE A 6 -21.08 -50.93 38.60
C ILE A 6 -19.99 -51.07 37.54
N ALA A 7 -19.61 -52.30 37.18
CA ALA A 7 -18.61 -52.55 36.14
C ALA A 7 -19.07 -52.04 34.76
N ILE A 8 -20.34 -52.23 34.40
CA ILE A 8 -20.90 -51.74 33.12
C ILE A 8 -20.88 -50.20 33.07
N ILE A 9 -21.27 -49.52 34.15
CA ILE A 9 -21.26 -48.05 34.20
C ILE A 9 -19.84 -47.49 34.03
N MET A 10 -18.84 -48.12 34.67
CA MET A 10 -17.44 -47.71 34.50
C MET A 10 -16.95 -47.90 33.06
N VAL A 11 -17.25 -49.04 32.44
CA VAL A 11 -16.85 -49.33 31.05
C VAL A 11 -17.49 -48.34 30.08
N ILE A 12 -18.78 -48.05 30.23
CA ILE A 12 -19.47 -47.04 29.41
C ILE A 12 -18.86 -45.66 29.63
N GLY A 13 -18.61 -45.27 30.88
CA GLY A 13 -17.98 -43.97 31.18
C GLY A 13 -16.61 -43.80 30.50
N ILE A 14 -15.77 -44.84 30.55
CA ILE A 14 -14.45 -44.84 29.89
C ILE A 14 -14.62 -44.81 28.36
N LEU A 15 -15.54 -45.60 27.79
CA LEU A 15 -15.81 -45.61 26.35
C LEU A 15 -16.35 -44.26 25.86
N SER A 16 -17.25 -43.62 26.61
CA SER A 16 -17.76 -42.30 26.30
C SER A 16 -16.66 -41.25 26.33
N LEU A 17 -15.75 -41.31 27.31
CA LEU A 17 -14.56 -40.43 27.36
C LEU A 17 -13.67 -40.62 26.14
N LEU A 18 -13.35 -41.87 25.79
CA LEU A 18 -12.54 -42.19 24.61
C LEU A 18 -13.21 -41.73 23.32
N LEU A 19 -14.54 -41.88 23.21
CA LEU A 19 -15.31 -41.41 22.05
C LEU A 19 -15.20 -39.89 21.91
N VAL A 20 -15.43 -39.13 23.00
CA VAL A 20 -15.35 -37.66 22.96
C VAL A 20 -13.95 -37.21 22.59
N MET A 21 -12.91 -37.79 23.21
CA MET A 21 -11.52 -37.47 22.87
C MET A 21 -11.20 -37.79 21.41
N GLY A 22 -11.64 -38.94 20.91
CA GLY A 22 -11.44 -39.35 19.52
C GLY A 22 -12.11 -38.38 18.54
N VAL A 23 -13.34 -37.96 18.81
CA VAL A 23 -14.07 -36.98 18.00
C VAL A 23 -13.36 -35.62 18.02
N SER A 24 -12.96 -35.12 19.19
CA SER A 24 -12.22 -33.86 19.31
C SER A 24 -10.90 -33.89 18.52
N PHE A 25 -10.14 -34.98 18.62
CA PHE A 25 -8.90 -35.14 17.87
C PHE A 25 -9.13 -35.13 16.35
N LEU A 26 -10.15 -35.84 15.86
CA LEU A 26 -10.51 -35.85 14.44
C LEU A 26 -10.91 -34.46 13.93
N LEU A 27 -11.64 -33.70 14.75
CA LEU A 27 -12.01 -32.32 14.41
C LEU A 27 -10.79 -31.40 14.34
N LEU A 28 -9.88 -31.51 15.31
CA LEU A 28 -8.64 -30.73 15.33
C LEU A 28 -7.74 -31.07 14.13
N MET A 29 -7.59 -32.34 13.78
CA MET A 29 -6.81 -32.74 12.60
C MET A 29 -7.36 -32.15 11.31
N ARG A 30 -8.68 -32.17 11.10
CA ARG A 30 -9.30 -31.57 9.91
C ARG A 30 -9.09 -30.06 9.85
N LEU A 31 -9.06 -29.39 11.00
CA LEU A 31 -8.80 -27.96 11.07
C LEU A 31 -7.34 -27.65 10.75
N GLN A 32 -6.40 -28.39 11.33
CA GLN A 32 -4.97 -28.27 11.06
C GLN A 32 -4.64 -28.54 9.59
N GLU A 33 -5.29 -29.52 8.95
CA GLU A 33 -5.11 -29.81 7.53
C GLU A 33 -5.53 -28.61 6.65
N LYS A 34 -6.67 -27.99 6.96
CA LYS A 34 -7.14 -26.78 6.26
C LYS A 34 -6.20 -25.60 6.48
N GLU A 35 -5.72 -25.40 7.70
CA GLU A 35 -4.76 -24.35 8.02
C GLU A 35 -3.44 -24.54 7.27
N ALA A 36 -2.91 -25.78 7.24
CA ALA A 36 -1.70 -26.11 6.51
C ALA A 36 -1.87 -25.90 4.99
N ALA A 37 -3.02 -26.28 4.43
CA ALA A 37 -3.34 -26.03 3.03
C ALA A 37 -3.40 -24.53 2.72
N ASN A 38 -4.11 -23.74 3.54
CA ASN A 38 -4.20 -22.28 3.39
C ASN A 38 -2.83 -21.61 3.51
N PHE A 39 -2.00 -22.03 4.47
CA PHE A 39 -0.63 -21.54 4.60
C PHE A 39 0.19 -21.84 3.35
N LEU A 40 0.13 -23.08 2.83
CA LEU A 40 0.82 -23.46 1.61
C LEU A 40 0.35 -22.62 0.40
N PHE A 41 -0.95 -22.40 0.25
CA PHE A 41 -1.49 -21.57 -0.83
C PHE A 41 -1.06 -20.11 -0.71
N SER A 42 -1.05 -19.56 0.51
CA SER A 42 -0.58 -18.20 0.78
C SER A 42 0.90 -18.03 0.42
N VAL A 43 1.76 -18.97 0.82
CA VAL A 43 3.19 -18.94 0.46
C VAL A 43 3.39 -19.04 -1.05
N LYS A 44 2.63 -19.91 -1.73
CA LYS A 44 2.66 -20.01 -3.20
C LYS A 44 2.24 -18.69 -3.85
N ALA A 45 1.10 -18.13 -3.44
CA ALA A 45 0.59 -16.86 -3.97
C ALA A 45 1.58 -15.72 -3.76
N LYS A 46 2.20 -15.62 -2.56
CA LYS A 46 3.22 -14.62 -2.25
C LYS A 46 4.45 -14.76 -3.15
N ASN A 47 4.95 -15.98 -3.35
CA ASN A 47 6.10 -16.21 -4.23
C ASN A 47 5.75 -15.91 -5.70
N THR A 48 4.56 -16.26 -6.15
CA THR A 48 4.04 -15.94 -7.49
C THR A 48 3.91 -14.43 -7.70
N ALA A 49 3.38 -13.69 -6.71
CA ALA A 49 3.34 -12.23 -6.76
C ALA A 49 4.75 -11.62 -6.80
N LYS A 50 5.69 -12.16 -6.00
CA LYS A 50 7.09 -11.73 -6.02
C LYS A 50 7.72 -11.91 -7.40
N SER A 51 7.44 -13.01 -8.10
CA SER A 51 7.93 -13.20 -9.47
C SER A 51 7.48 -12.07 -10.41
N GLY A 52 6.22 -11.61 -10.30
CA GLY A 52 5.75 -10.46 -11.07
C GLY A 52 6.47 -9.15 -10.72
N ILE A 53 6.75 -8.92 -9.43
CA ILE A 53 7.53 -7.75 -8.98
C ILE A 53 8.96 -7.77 -9.56
N GLU A 54 9.65 -8.92 -9.51
CA GLU A 54 11.00 -9.03 -10.06
C GLU A 54 11.00 -8.80 -11.58
N GLU A 55 9.99 -9.27 -12.29
CA GLU A 55 9.83 -9.04 -13.71
C GLU A 55 9.66 -7.54 -14.04
N ALA A 56 8.87 -6.81 -13.24
CA ALA A 56 8.72 -5.38 -13.37
C ALA A 56 10.04 -4.64 -13.10
N ILE A 57 10.77 -5.02 -12.04
CA ILE A 57 12.08 -4.46 -11.72
C ILE A 57 13.08 -4.69 -12.86
N ILE A 58 13.06 -5.86 -13.49
CA ILE A 58 13.94 -6.17 -14.62
C ILE A 58 13.63 -5.24 -15.80
N ARG A 59 12.36 -5.01 -16.12
CA ARG A 59 11.97 -4.09 -17.20
C ARG A 59 12.37 -2.65 -16.90
N LEU A 60 12.09 -2.15 -15.69
CA LEU A 60 12.50 -0.82 -15.26
C LEU A 60 14.03 -0.63 -15.32
N LYS A 61 14.81 -1.64 -14.93
CA LYS A 61 16.29 -1.58 -15.03
C LYS A 61 16.82 -1.70 -16.46
N ALA A 62 16.05 -2.34 -17.34
CA ALA A 62 16.41 -2.49 -18.74
C ALA A 62 16.17 -1.19 -19.51
N ASP A 63 15.28 -0.33 -19.00
CA ASP A 63 15.07 1.00 -19.52
C ASP A 63 16.29 1.90 -19.25
N LYS A 64 16.67 2.67 -20.25
CA LYS A 64 17.92 3.47 -20.27
C LYS A 64 17.74 4.83 -20.93
N ASN A 65 16.52 5.16 -21.33
CA ASN A 65 16.24 6.46 -21.90
C ASN A 65 16.24 7.54 -20.79
N GLY A 66 16.07 8.80 -21.19
CA GLY A 66 16.08 9.94 -20.26
C GLY A 66 14.68 10.46 -19.91
N TYR A 67 13.64 9.66 -20.15
CA TYR A 67 12.24 10.05 -19.95
C TYR A 67 11.39 8.81 -19.66
N ASP A 68 10.35 8.95 -18.86
CA ASP A 68 9.43 7.85 -18.56
C ASP A 68 8.04 8.15 -19.14
N ALA A 69 7.52 7.23 -19.96
CA ALA A 69 6.21 7.33 -20.57
C ALA A 69 5.43 6.02 -20.47
N GLN A 70 4.09 6.12 -20.36
CA GLN A 70 3.21 4.93 -20.30
C GLN A 70 3.27 4.05 -21.56
N THR A 71 3.80 4.56 -22.67
CA THR A 71 3.97 3.78 -23.90
C THR A 71 5.14 2.80 -23.85
N GLU A 72 5.94 2.82 -22.80
CA GLU A 72 7.17 2.04 -22.71
C GLU A 72 6.94 0.63 -22.18
N THR A 73 7.94 -0.23 -22.35
CA THR A 73 7.80 -1.67 -22.06
C THR A 73 7.60 -1.95 -20.58
N TRP A 74 8.13 -1.11 -19.68
CA TRP A 74 7.92 -1.25 -18.24
C TRP A 74 6.44 -1.13 -17.83
N HIS A 75 5.61 -0.46 -18.66
CA HIS A 75 4.16 -0.33 -18.47
C HIS A 75 3.37 -1.20 -19.46
N SER A 76 3.58 -0.96 -20.76
CA SER A 76 2.75 -1.51 -21.85
C SER A 76 2.83 -3.03 -22.00
N ASP A 77 3.94 -3.68 -21.62
CA ASP A 77 4.03 -5.14 -21.64
C ASP A 77 3.08 -5.81 -20.65
N PHE A 78 2.73 -5.10 -19.58
CA PHE A 78 1.81 -5.59 -18.55
C PHE A 78 0.36 -5.19 -18.82
N ALA A 79 0.13 -4.15 -19.62
CA ALA A 79 -1.18 -3.64 -19.94
C ALA A 79 -2.06 -4.71 -20.62
N GLY A 80 -3.35 -4.70 -20.29
CA GLY A 80 -4.33 -5.64 -20.81
C GLY A 80 -5.74 -5.31 -20.33
N ASP A 81 -6.72 -6.06 -20.83
CA ASP A 81 -8.14 -5.87 -20.57
C ASP A 81 -8.77 -7.02 -19.76
N GLU A 82 -7.95 -7.78 -19.02
CA GLU A 82 -8.41 -9.00 -18.34
C GLU A 82 -8.70 -8.78 -16.85
N ILE A 83 -7.98 -7.88 -16.19
CA ILE A 83 -8.11 -7.66 -14.74
C ILE A 83 -7.90 -6.18 -14.37
N ASP A 84 -8.81 -5.71 -13.51
CA ASP A 84 -8.69 -4.47 -12.74
C ASP A 84 -7.83 -4.75 -11.49
N LEU A 85 -6.60 -4.22 -11.47
CA LEU A 85 -5.65 -4.43 -10.38
C LEU A 85 -5.72 -3.34 -9.29
N ASP A 86 -6.25 -2.16 -9.60
CA ASP A 86 -6.28 -1.03 -8.66
C ASP A 86 -7.69 -0.68 -8.16
N GLY A 87 -8.72 -1.31 -8.71
CA GLY A 87 -10.11 -1.24 -8.28
C GLY A 87 -10.85 -0.02 -8.82
N ASP A 88 -10.38 0.61 -9.90
CA ASP A 88 -11.02 1.81 -10.47
C ASP A 88 -12.22 1.51 -11.38
N GLY A 89 -12.51 0.23 -11.61
CA GLY A 89 -13.60 -0.25 -12.46
C GLY A 89 -13.22 -0.45 -13.93
N LYS A 90 -11.93 -0.29 -14.29
CA LYS A 90 -11.39 -0.61 -15.61
C LYS A 90 -10.32 -1.68 -15.49
N ASN A 91 -10.28 -2.55 -16.50
CA ASN A 91 -9.22 -3.54 -16.58
C ASN A 91 -7.95 -2.87 -17.11
N ASP A 92 -6.85 -3.07 -16.38
CA ASP A 92 -5.57 -2.40 -16.60
C ASP A 92 -4.43 -3.37 -16.95
N SER A 93 -4.65 -4.67 -16.75
CA SER A 93 -3.59 -5.68 -16.88
C SER A 93 -4.10 -7.01 -17.43
N ARG A 94 -3.13 -7.87 -17.78
CA ARG A 94 -3.34 -9.24 -18.25
C ARG A 94 -2.72 -10.29 -17.32
N TRP A 95 -3.16 -11.54 -17.48
CA TRP A 95 -2.60 -12.68 -16.76
C TRP A 95 -1.34 -13.25 -17.42
N PHE A 96 -0.31 -13.48 -16.62
CA PHE A 96 0.91 -14.19 -16.97
C PHE A 96 0.89 -15.59 -16.36
N ASN A 97 1.11 -16.60 -17.18
CA ASN A 97 1.08 -18.00 -16.77
C ASN A 97 2.45 -18.46 -16.25
N LEU A 98 2.48 -19.07 -15.06
CA LEU A 98 3.65 -19.72 -14.50
C LEU A 98 3.60 -21.23 -14.76
N PHE A 99 4.61 -21.72 -15.48
CA PHE A 99 4.75 -23.14 -15.77
C PHE A 99 5.89 -23.75 -14.96
N LYS A 100 5.64 -24.93 -14.38
CA LYS A 100 6.67 -25.77 -13.76
C LYS A 100 6.67 -27.12 -14.46
N LYS A 101 7.76 -27.46 -15.14
CA LYS A 101 7.89 -28.69 -15.94
C LYS A 101 6.73 -28.88 -16.94
N GLY A 102 6.30 -27.80 -17.60
CA GLY A 102 5.21 -27.81 -18.58
C GLY A 102 3.79 -27.73 -18.00
N ASN A 103 3.60 -27.83 -16.67
CA ASN A 103 2.29 -27.73 -16.05
C ASN A 103 2.03 -26.31 -15.53
N LEU A 104 0.84 -25.77 -15.81
CA LEU A 104 0.38 -24.51 -15.23
C LEU A 104 0.31 -24.65 -13.71
N THR A 105 1.15 -23.88 -13.02
CA THR A 105 1.32 -23.94 -11.55
C THR A 105 0.71 -22.72 -10.87
N GLY A 106 0.52 -21.62 -11.60
CA GLY A 106 -0.10 -20.41 -11.12
C GLY A 106 -0.19 -19.35 -12.20
N ARG A 107 -0.82 -18.23 -11.87
CA ARG A 107 -0.86 -17.03 -12.71
C ARG A 107 -0.59 -15.81 -11.84
N TYR A 108 0.01 -14.78 -12.41
CA TYR A 108 0.15 -13.47 -11.78
C TYR A 108 -0.21 -12.39 -12.79
N SER A 109 -0.49 -11.21 -12.29
CA SER A 109 -0.74 -10.01 -13.09
C SER A 109 -0.01 -8.86 -12.38
N VAL A 110 0.43 -7.88 -13.15
CA VAL A 110 1.24 -6.76 -12.66
C VAL A 110 0.71 -5.49 -13.27
N LEU A 111 0.71 -4.41 -12.49
CA LEU A 111 0.41 -3.07 -12.95
C LEU A 111 1.51 -2.17 -12.40
N VAL A 112 2.21 -1.48 -13.30
CA VAL A 112 3.24 -0.51 -12.94
C VAL A 112 2.71 0.86 -13.29
N LYS A 113 2.61 1.74 -12.28
CA LYS A 113 2.13 3.11 -12.43
C LYS A 113 3.25 4.07 -12.06
N ASP A 114 3.35 5.13 -12.85
CA ASP A 114 4.15 6.29 -12.48
C ASP A 114 3.40 7.09 -11.41
N GLU A 115 4.06 7.33 -10.28
CA GLU A 115 3.54 8.12 -9.17
C GLU A 115 4.01 9.58 -9.24
N GLU A 116 5.03 9.90 -10.04
CA GLU A 116 5.54 11.27 -10.22
C GLU A 116 4.62 12.13 -11.09
N GLY A 117 3.85 11.51 -11.99
CA GLY A 117 2.77 12.19 -12.73
C GLY A 117 1.58 12.66 -11.87
N LYS A 118 1.56 12.37 -10.56
CA LYS A 118 0.49 12.76 -9.63
C LYS A 118 0.96 13.89 -8.70
N LEU A 119 0.00 14.61 -8.13
CA LEU A 119 0.31 15.63 -7.12
C LEU A 119 0.91 14.98 -5.86
N ASN A 120 2.18 15.28 -5.58
CA ASN A 120 2.83 14.86 -4.34
C ASN A 120 2.28 15.63 -3.13
N ILE A 121 1.42 14.99 -2.34
CA ILE A 121 0.80 15.57 -1.15
C ILE A 121 1.79 15.97 -0.06
N ASN A 122 2.98 15.35 -0.03
CA ASN A 122 4.03 15.69 0.93
C ASN A 122 4.65 17.06 0.64
N GLU A 123 4.54 17.55 -0.59
CA GLU A 123 4.99 18.88 -0.99
C GLU A 123 3.82 19.84 -1.11
N ALA A 124 2.66 19.34 -1.56
CA ALA A 124 1.56 20.18 -2.00
C ALA A 124 0.89 21.02 -0.91
N GLY A 125 0.56 22.26 -1.25
CA GLY A 125 -0.10 23.22 -0.38
C GLY A 125 0.80 23.86 0.68
N ASN A 126 0.62 25.17 0.83
CA ASN A 126 1.24 26.01 1.85
C ASN A 126 0.15 26.89 2.50
N LEU A 127 0.36 27.32 3.73
CA LEU A 127 -0.42 28.36 4.39
C LEU A 127 0.18 29.75 4.03
N SER A 128 0.24 30.13 2.74
CA SER A 128 0.93 31.38 2.28
C SER A 128 0.26 32.71 2.67
N LYS A 129 -0.67 32.72 3.63
CA LYS A 129 -1.25 33.95 4.19
C LYS A 129 -1.19 33.99 5.70
N GLY A 130 0.00 33.74 6.23
CA GLY A 130 0.28 33.84 7.65
C GLY A 130 -0.44 32.77 8.47
N PHE A 131 0.25 32.31 9.49
CA PHE A 131 -0.26 31.39 10.53
C PHE A 131 -1.64 31.79 11.12
N TYR A 132 -2.10 33.02 10.87
CA TYR A 132 -3.30 33.63 11.43
C TYR A 132 -4.58 33.48 10.58
N THR A 133 -4.52 33.40 9.25
CA THR A 133 -5.73 33.30 8.41
C THR A 133 -6.19 31.85 8.19
N LYS A 134 -5.28 30.87 8.37
CA LYS A 134 -5.50 29.43 8.13
C LYS A 134 -6.01 29.11 6.72
N GLU A 135 -5.84 30.01 5.77
CA GLU A 135 -6.20 29.78 4.37
C GLU A 135 -4.97 29.35 3.57
N GLN A 136 -5.17 28.42 2.63
CA GLN A 136 -4.11 28.01 1.73
C GLN A 136 -3.73 29.14 0.77
N GLY A 137 -2.42 29.30 0.67
CA GLY A 137 -1.77 30.15 -0.30
C GLY A 137 -1.81 29.59 -1.71
N THR A 138 -1.87 30.48 -2.69
CA THR A 138 -1.59 30.16 -4.09
C THR A 138 -0.67 31.23 -4.63
N ASN A 139 0.44 30.80 -5.21
CA ASN A 139 1.42 31.68 -5.83
C ASN A 139 1.51 31.33 -7.33
N GLU A 140 2.69 31.33 -7.95
CA GLU A 140 2.82 31.25 -9.40
C GLU A 140 2.59 29.83 -9.97
N GLY A 141 2.56 28.81 -9.12
CA GLY A 141 2.19 27.43 -9.51
C GLY A 141 3.33 26.66 -10.17
N TRP A 142 4.58 27.04 -9.92
CA TRP A 142 5.78 26.37 -10.40
C TRP A 142 6.16 25.18 -9.52
N LYS A 143 5.80 25.23 -8.24
CA LYS A 143 6.08 24.17 -7.26
C LYS A 143 4.78 23.60 -6.69
N PRO A 144 4.74 22.29 -6.36
CA PRO A 144 3.54 21.68 -5.79
C PRO A 144 3.02 22.38 -4.52
N ASN A 145 3.91 22.94 -3.69
CA ASN A 145 3.56 23.67 -2.47
C ASN A 145 2.66 24.90 -2.69
N GLU A 146 2.60 25.41 -3.92
CA GLU A 146 1.74 26.55 -4.30
C GLU A 146 0.32 26.10 -4.71
N ILE A 147 0.08 24.79 -4.83
CA ILE A 147 -1.20 24.24 -5.26
C ILE A 147 -2.19 24.21 -4.11
N LYS A 148 -3.37 24.78 -4.35
CA LYS A 148 -4.48 24.76 -3.40
C LYS A 148 -5.12 23.39 -3.35
N LEU A 149 -4.90 22.67 -2.24
CA LEU A 149 -5.51 21.35 -2.02
C LEU A 149 -7.04 21.41 -2.00
N THR A 150 -7.65 22.52 -1.55
CA THR A 150 -9.13 22.64 -1.56
C THR A 150 -9.72 22.77 -2.96
N ALA A 151 -8.90 22.91 -4.01
CA ALA A 151 -9.36 22.85 -5.39
C ALA A 151 -9.53 21.40 -5.89
N LEU A 152 -9.01 20.43 -5.14
CA LEU A 152 -9.09 19.01 -5.49
C LEU A 152 -10.43 18.42 -5.02
N PRO A 153 -11.04 17.55 -5.83
CA PRO A 153 -12.30 16.90 -5.47
C PRO A 153 -12.13 16.08 -4.19
N GLY A 154 -13.09 16.21 -3.27
CA GLY A 154 -13.08 15.48 -2.00
C GLY A 154 -12.17 16.06 -0.90
N ILE A 155 -11.48 17.19 -1.15
CA ILE A 155 -10.67 17.87 -0.13
C ILE A 155 -11.34 19.17 0.30
N ASP A 156 -11.91 19.16 1.50
CA ASP A 156 -12.44 20.37 2.12
C ASP A 156 -11.35 21.20 2.84
N LYS A 157 -11.75 22.34 3.41
CA LYS A 157 -10.85 23.24 4.14
C LYS A 157 -10.24 22.57 5.38
N GLU A 158 -10.97 21.68 6.05
CA GLU A 158 -10.52 21.05 7.28
C GLU A 158 -9.45 19.98 6.99
N LEU A 159 -9.71 19.12 6.00
CA LEU A 159 -8.80 18.10 5.52
C LEU A 159 -7.54 18.72 4.93
N SER A 160 -7.70 19.74 4.09
CA SER A 160 -6.59 20.51 3.53
C SER A 160 -5.66 21.07 4.62
N ARG A 161 -6.24 21.68 5.67
CA ARG A 161 -5.47 22.17 6.82
C ARG A 161 -4.80 21.02 7.57
N ALA A 162 -5.50 19.92 7.81
CA ALA A 162 -4.95 18.77 8.51
C ALA A 162 -3.74 18.16 7.78
N ILE A 163 -3.78 18.09 6.45
CA ILE A 163 -2.66 17.67 5.61
C ILE A 163 -1.45 18.58 5.82
N VAL A 164 -1.64 19.90 5.71
CA VAL A 164 -0.53 20.86 5.85
C VAL A 164 0.01 20.90 7.28
N GLU A 165 -0.83 20.89 8.30
CA GLU A 165 -0.40 20.83 9.70
C GLU A 165 0.34 19.52 10.02
N HIS A 166 -0.07 18.40 9.42
CA HIS A 166 0.64 17.12 9.59
C HIS A 166 2.08 17.21 9.06
N LYS A 167 2.29 17.84 7.91
CA LYS A 167 3.63 18.06 7.34
C LYS A 167 4.54 18.88 8.24
N TYR A 168 3.98 19.91 8.87
CA TYR A 168 4.72 20.77 9.79
C TYR A 168 4.99 20.12 11.15
N GLY A 169 4.30 19.03 11.48
CA GLY A 169 4.49 18.34 12.75
C GLY A 169 3.93 19.11 13.95
N LYS A 170 4.47 18.85 15.14
CA LYS A 170 3.85 19.27 16.41
C LYS A 170 3.81 20.78 16.63
N ASP A 171 4.75 21.52 16.05
CA ASP A 171 4.80 22.98 16.18
C ASP A 171 3.94 23.71 15.13
N LYS A 172 3.41 22.96 14.15
CA LYS A 172 2.54 23.41 13.06
C LYS A 172 3.17 24.53 12.21
N LYS A 173 4.49 24.69 12.22
CA LYS A 173 5.20 25.74 11.49
C LYS A 173 6.01 25.18 10.31
N PRO A 174 6.08 25.89 9.17
CA PRO A 174 7.00 25.55 8.10
C PRO A 174 8.43 25.78 8.58
N GLY A 175 9.22 24.71 8.72
CA GLY A 175 10.57 24.78 9.26
C GLY A 175 10.64 25.30 10.70
N LYS A 176 11.78 25.10 11.35
CA LYS A 176 12.02 25.64 12.69
C LYS A 176 12.56 27.06 12.57
N LYS A 177 11.80 28.08 13.02
CA LYS A 177 12.24 29.49 13.03
C LYS A 177 13.67 29.63 13.61
N GLY A 178 14.60 30.14 12.81
CA GLY A 178 16.01 30.34 13.19
C GLY A 178 16.89 29.07 13.13
N PHE A 179 16.40 27.99 12.52
CA PHE A 179 17.13 26.73 12.38
C PHE A 179 16.90 26.17 10.97
N ASP A 180 17.93 26.29 10.13
CA ASP A 180 18.00 25.72 8.78
C ASP A 180 18.22 24.21 8.91
N ASP A 181 17.12 23.47 9.05
CA ASP A 181 17.10 22.05 9.44
C ASP A 181 17.71 21.12 8.38
N ASN A 182 17.63 21.51 7.12
CA ASN A 182 18.19 20.82 5.96
C ASN A 182 19.36 21.58 5.30
N LYS A 183 19.79 22.71 5.87
CA LYS A 183 20.92 23.54 5.43
C LYS A 183 20.79 24.15 4.03
N ASN A 184 19.59 24.17 3.44
CA ASN A 184 19.38 24.68 2.08
C ASN A 184 18.90 26.14 2.06
N ASN A 185 18.61 26.74 3.21
CA ASN A 185 18.12 28.12 3.30
C ASN A 185 19.10 29.12 2.66
N SER A 186 20.42 28.89 2.79
CA SER A 186 21.44 29.77 2.19
C SER A 186 21.45 29.79 0.64
N GLN A 187 20.84 28.79 -0.01
CA GLN A 187 20.62 28.73 -1.46
C GLN A 187 19.22 29.22 -1.83
N LEU A 188 18.20 28.79 -1.08
CA LEU A 188 16.79 29.16 -1.30
C LEU A 188 16.47 30.62 -0.95
N SER A 189 17.27 31.28 -0.11
CA SER A 189 17.09 32.70 0.22
C SER A 189 17.78 33.64 -0.77
N LYS A 190 18.52 33.10 -1.76
CA LYS A 190 19.34 33.87 -2.71
C LYS A 190 18.85 33.77 -4.15
N ASP A 191 17.90 32.90 -4.44
CA ASP A 191 17.31 32.73 -5.76
C ASP A 191 16.20 33.78 -6.04
N GLY A 192 15.81 34.57 -5.02
CA GLY A 192 14.77 35.58 -5.12
C GLY A 192 13.35 35.01 -5.10
N ILE A 193 13.18 33.73 -4.74
CA ILE A 193 11.91 33.02 -4.67
C ILE A 193 11.55 32.82 -3.19
N ASP A 194 10.37 33.29 -2.79
CA ASP A 194 9.80 33.10 -1.44
C ASP A 194 9.39 31.63 -1.24
N ASN A 195 10.38 30.79 -0.95
CA ASN A 195 10.25 29.34 -0.90
C ASN A 195 9.52 28.81 0.35
N ASP A 196 9.42 29.62 1.41
CA ASP A 196 8.66 29.36 2.64
C ASP A 196 7.32 30.10 2.70
N GLY A 197 7.05 31.02 1.77
CA GLY A 197 5.77 31.69 1.61
C GLY A 197 5.46 32.67 2.74
N ASP A 198 6.50 33.18 3.41
CA ASP A 198 6.36 34.10 4.54
C ASP A 198 6.41 35.59 4.14
N TRP A 199 6.62 35.87 2.85
CA TRP A 199 6.82 37.18 2.25
C TRP A 199 8.01 37.93 2.88
N VAL A 200 8.95 38.37 2.04
CA VAL A 200 9.94 39.40 2.45
C VAL A 200 9.24 40.69 2.84
#